data_AF-A0A6C0HK45-F1
#
_entry.id   AF-A0A6C0HK45-F1
#
_cell.length_a   1.000
_cell.length_b   1.000
_cell.length_c   1.000
_cell.angle_alpha   90.00
_cell.angle_beta   90.00
_cell.angle_gamma   90.00
#
_symmetry.space_group_name_H-M   'P 1'
#
loop_
_entity.id
_entity.type
_entity.pdbx_description
1 polymer ?
#
loop_
_entity_poly.entity_id
_entity_poly.type
_entity_poly.pdbx_seq_one_letter_code
_entity_poly.pdbx_strand_id
1 'polypeptide(L)'
;MRWELLLIIVAGVWMGNVYTDGKFLTKLLSYKKYYHMAGIFLGACTLFWLLKKDPKRASRMLEHSNEYLKYLPVDKNTSSIISPILDFTSKQSYSQHMPSYGNTVSGKSYSVLDMLKPTTPVEQVGGGGGAGKKATKRSVSETKKKYVASSQNWKCGDCQEQLSAWYEVDHKIRLEYGGSNNLDNLVALCRECHGRKTTIENL
;
A
#
# COMPACT_ATOMS: atom_id res chain seq x y z
N MET A 1 38.34 -19.35 -3.78
CA MET A 1 39.07 -18.76 -4.92
C MET A 1 40.07 -17.76 -4.39
N ARG A 2 41.30 -17.78 -4.89
CA ARG A 2 42.39 -16.87 -4.52
C ARG A 2 42.02 -15.44 -4.97
N TRP A 3 42.03 -14.47 -4.06
CA TRP A 3 41.56 -13.10 -4.30
C TRP A 3 42.38 -12.38 -5.39
N GLU A 4 43.62 -12.82 -5.59
CA GLU A 4 44.55 -12.34 -6.60
C GLU A 4 44.00 -12.56 -8.03
N LEU A 5 43.27 -13.67 -8.27
CA LEU A 5 42.67 -13.97 -9.58
C LEU A 5 41.48 -13.05 -9.90
N LEU A 6 40.73 -12.62 -8.88
CA LEU A 6 39.61 -11.68 -9.06
C LEU A 6 40.11 -10.31 -9.51
N LEU A 7 41.25 -9.84 -8.96
CA LEU A 7 41.84 -8.56 -9.34
C LEU A 7 42.29 -8.54 -10.81
N ILE A 8 42.89 -9.64 -11.28
CA ILE A 8 43.34 -9.75 -12.69
C ILE A 8 42.12 -9.74 -13.64
N ILE A 9 41.04 -10.43 -13.28
CA ILE A 9 39.81 -10.47 -14.07
C ILE A 9 39.16 -9.09 -14.13
N VAL A 10 39.02 -8.41 -12.99
CA VAL A 10 38.41 -7.07 -12.92
C VAL A 10 39.24 -6.06 -13.72
N ALA A 11 40.57 -6.09 -13.60
CA ALA A 11 41.46 -5.21 -14.37
C ALA A 11 41.36 -5.47 -15.88
N GLY A 12 41.31 -6.74 -16.30
CA GLY A 12 41.14 -7.12 -17.71
C GLY A 12 39.80 -6.65 -18.29
N VAL A 13 38.71 -6.78 -17.54
CA VAL A 13 37.39 -6.29 -17.94
C VAL A 13 37.37 -4.76 -18.05
N TRP A 14 38.02 -4.05 -17.11
CA TRP A 14 38.13 -2.60 -17.17
C TRP A 14 38.93 -2.13 -18.38
N MET A 15 40.06 -2.78 -18.65
CA MET A 15 40.91 -2.45 -19.79
C MET A 15 40.23 -2.76 -21.13
N GLY A 16 39.51 -3.88 -21.24
CA GLY A 16 38.70 -4.20 -22.42
C GLY A 16 37.51 -3.25 -22.63
N ASN A 17 36.95 -2.72 -21.55
CA ASN A 17 35.89 -1.72 -21.64
C ASN A 17 36.40 -0.35 -22.13
N VAL A 18 37.60 0.07 -21.71
CA VAL A 18 38.26 1.27 -22.24
C VAL A 18 38.60 1.09 -23.72
N TYR A 19 39.10 -0.09 -24.12
CA TYR A 19 39.44 -0.40 -25.51
C TYR A 19 38.25 -0.40 -26.48
N THR A 20 37.02 -0.61 -25.98
CA THR A 20 35.81 -0.73 -26.81
C THR A 20 34.86 0.48 -26.70
N ASP A 21 35.37 1.63 -26.21
CA ASP A 21 34.60 2.87 -25.99
C ASP A 21 33.28 2.63 -25.23
N GLY A 22 33.29 1.76 -24.21
CA GLY A 22 32.10 1.48 -23.40
C GLY A 22 30.98 0.71 -24.12
N LYS A 23 31.13 0.33 -25.40
CA LYS A 23 30.12 -0.44 -26.16
C LYS A 23 29.88 -1.83 -25.58
N PHE A 24 30.89 -2.40 -24.92
CA PHE A 24 30.76 -3.70 -24.27
C PHE A 24 29.87 -3.64 -23.02
N LEU A 25 30.10 -2.66 -22.13
CA LEU A 25 29.25 -2.44 -20.96
C LEU A 25 27.81 -2.11 -21.33
N THR A 26 27.60 -1.31 -22.38
CA THR A 26 26.25 -0.94 -22.82
C THR A 26 25.49 -2.12 -23.41
N LYS A 27 26.14 -3.00 -24.19
CA LYS A 27 25.53 -4.25 -24.66
C LYS A 27 25.22 -5.20 -23.49
N LEU A 28 26.11 -5.34 -22.52
CA LEU A 28 25.89 -6.17 -21.33
C LEU A 28 24.70 -5.66 -20.52
N LEU A 29 24.64 -4.36 -20.24
CA LEU A 29 23.53 -3.72 -19.51
C LEU A 29 22.25 -3.56 -20.33
N SER A 30 22.27 -3.79 -21.65
CA SER A 30 21.09 -3.72 -22.52
C SER A 30 20.11 -4.87 -22.27
N TYR A 31 20.57 -6.00 -21.73
CA TYR A 31 19.76 -7.18 -21.45
C TYR A 31 18.97 -7.09 -20.13
N LYS A 32 18.49 -5.89 -19.76
CA LYS A 32 17.79 -5.65 -18.48
C LYS A 32 16.68 -6.66 -18.20
N LYS A 33 15.90 -7.05 -19.22
CA LYS A 33 14.82 -8.03 -19.10
C LYS A 33 15.32 -9.41 -18.60
N TYR A 34 16.47 -9.85 -19.06
CA TYR A 34 17.05 -11.13 -18.66
C TYR A 34 17.59 -11.09 -17.23
N TYR A 35 18.17 -9.96 -16.79
CA TYR A 35 18.57 -9.79 -15.39
C TYR A 35 17.39 -9.79 -14.43
N HIS A 36 16.25 -9.20 -14.82
CA HIS A 36 15.02 -9.26 -14.01
C HIS A 36 14.48 -10.69 -13.91
N MET A 37 14.44 -11.43 -15.03
CA MET A 37 14.01 -12.83 -15.02
C MET A 37 14.96 -13.74 -14.21
N ALA A 38 16.28 -13.56 -14.38
CA ALA A 38 17.28 -14.32 -13.64
C ALA A 38 17.23 -14.02 -12.13
N GLY A 39 17.00 -12.76 -11.74
CA GLY A 39 16.86 -12.35 -10.35
C GLY A 39 15.64 -12.98 -9.67
N ILE A 40 14.48 -12.97 -10.34
CA ILE A 40 13.26 -13.61 -9.83
C ILE A 40 13.47 -15.12 -9.70
N PHE A 41 14.09 -15.75 -10.70
CA PHE A 41 14.38 -17.19 -10.69
C PHE A 41 15.34 -17.58 -9.56
N LEU A 42 16.45 -16.85 -9.38
CA LEU A 42 17.39 -17.08 -8.28
C LEU A 42 16.73 -16.86 -6.91
N GLY A 43 15.91 -15.82 -6.77
CA GLY A 43 15.15 -15.57 -5.55
C GLY A 43 14.19 -16.71 -5.23
N ALA A 44 13.46 -17.21 -6.22
CA ALA A 44 12.57 -18.35 -6.03
C ALA A 44 13.32 -19.66 -5.71
N CYS A 45 14.44 -19.93 -6.40
CA CYS A 45 15.25 -21.12 -6.15
C CYS A 45 15.90 -21.12 -4.76
N THR A 46 16.42 -19.98 -4.33
CA THR A 46 17.03 -19.82 -2.99
C THR A 46 15.98 -20.01 -1.89
N LEU A 47 14.80 -19.40 -2.06
CA LEU A 47 13.69 -19.59 -1.13
C LEU A 47 13.22 -21.05 -1.11
N PHE A 48 13.05 -21.69 -2.27
CA PHE A 48 12.67 -23.10 -2.36
C PHE A 48 13.69 -24.03 -1.67
N TRP A 49 14.98 -23.80 -1.89
CA TRP A 49 16.04 -24.58 -1.26
C TRP A 49 16.06 -24.39 0.27
N LEU A 50 15.83 -23.16 0.74
CA LEU A 50 15.78 -22.83 2.16
C LEU A 50 14.57 -23.46 2.86
N LEU A 51 13.39 -23.43 2.23
CA LEU A 51 12.18 -24.07 2.74
C LEU A 51 12.30 -25.60 2.77
N LYS A 52 12.97 -26.20 1.77
CA LYS A 52 13.17 -27.65 1.70
C LYS A 52 14.20 -28.17 2.71
N LYS A 53 15.20 -27.37 3.07
CA LYS A 53 16.32 -27.82 3.90
C LYS A 53 16.07 -27.72 5.40
N ASP A 54 15.41 -26.66 5.88
CA ASP A 54 15.10 -26.50 7.32
C ASP A 54 13.84 -25.63 7.54
N PRO A 55 12.63 -26.21 7.56
CA PRO A 55 11.39 -25.45 7.80
C PRO A 55 11.38 -24.74 9.17
N LYS A 56 12.06 -25.32 10.18
CA LYS A 56 12.16 -24.77 11.55
C LYS A 56 13.16 -23.61 11.69
N ARG A 57 14.07 -23.40 10.73
CA ARG A 57 14.97 -22.23 10.70
C ARG A 57 14.35 -21.11 9.87
N ALA A 58 13.68 -21.44 8.77
CA ALA A 58 12.92 -20.49 7.98
C ALA A 58 11.88 -19.76 8.85
N SER A 59 11.15 -20.49 9.70
CA SER A 59 10.17 -19.89 10.62
C SER A 59 10.81 -18.93 11.64
N ARG A 60 11.96 -19.30 12.22
CA ARG A 60 12.70 -18.44 13.18
C ARG A 60 13.30 -17.20 12.51
N MET A 61 13.79 -17.33 11.28
CA MET A 61 14.28 -16.18 10.51
C MET A 61 13.15 -15.20 10.16
N LEU A 62 11.96 -15.69 9.83
CA LEU A 62 10.79 -14.84 9.58
C LEU A 62 10.29 -14.15 10.86
N GLU A 63 10.34 -14.84 12.00
CA GLU A 63 9.97 -14.29 13.31
C GLU A 63 10.87 -13.11 13.70
N HIS A 64 12.19 -13.25 13.54
CA HIS A 64 13.14 -12.15 13.74
C HIS A 64 13.06 -11.07 12.65
N SER A 65 12.60 -11.39 11.44
CA SER A 65 12.45 -10.41 10.35
C SER A 65 11.34 -9.39 10.61
N ASN A 66 10.36 -9.69 11.46
CA ASN A 66 9.32 -8.72 11.84
C ASN A 66 9.90 -7.48 12.54
N GLU A 67 10.96 -7.66 13.34
CA GLU A 67 11.60 -6.56 14.06
C GLU A 67 12.38 -5.65 13.10
N TYR A 68 12.97 -6.22 12.05
CA TYR A 68 13.68 -5.46 10.99
C TYR A 68 12.73 -4.82 9.97
N LEU A 69 11.63 -5.50 9.61
CA LEU A 69 10.62 -4.96 8.69
C LEU A 69 9.95 -3.70 9.23
N LYS A 70 9.88 -3.54 10.56
CA LYS A 70 9.35 -2.34 11.21
C LYS A 70 10.17 -1.08 10.90
N TYR A 71 11.47 -1.22 10.66
CA TYR A 71 12.38 -0.09 10.43
C TYR A 71 12.84 0.03 8.98
N LEU A 72 12.35 -0.84 8.09
CA LEU A 72 12.70 -0.82 6.68
C LEU A 72 11.84 0.21 5.95
N PRO A 73 12.43 1.24 5.32
CA PRO A 73 11.67 2.18 4.50
C PRO A 73 11.22 1.45 3.23
N VAL A 74 10.02 0.86 3.27
CA VAL A 74 9.41 0.23 2.10
C VAL A 74 8.69 1.32 1.30
N ASP A 75 9.11 1.51 0.05
CA ASP A 75 8.46 2.45 -0.86
C ASP A 75 7.00 2.05 -1.14
N LYS A 76 6.13 3.04 -1.33
CA LYS A 76 4.67 2.86 -1.49
C LYS A 76 4.31 1.95 -2.68
N ASN A 77 5.14 1.95 -3.73
CA ASN A 77 4.94 1.08 -4.89
C ASN A 77 5.29 -0.39 -4.60
N THR A 78 6.22 -0.63 -3.68
CA THR A 78 6.66 -1.97 -3.30
C THR A 78 5.71 -2.58 -2.27
N SER A 79 5.08 -1.75 -1.42
CA SER A 79 4.12 -2.21 -0.40
C SER A 79 2.88 -2.91 -1.01
N SER A 80 2.35 -2.42 -2.13
CA SER A 80 1.17 -3.03 -2.77
C SER A 80 1.47 -4.44 -3.33
N ILE A 81 2.70 -4.66 -3.80
CA ILE A 81 3.12 -5.94 -4.38
C ILE A 81 3.46 -6.97 -3.31
N ILE A 82 4.03 -6.55 -2.18
CA ILE A 82 4.48 -7.45 -1.10
C ILE A 82 3.38 -7.69 -0.05
N SER A 83 2.40 -6.79 0.07
CA SER A 83 1.27 -6.90 1.03
C SER A 83 0.51 -8.23 1.02
N PRO A 84 0.26 -8.92 -0.13
CA PRO A 84 -0.45 -10.19 -0.11
C PRO A 84 0.34 -11.28 0.60
N ILE A 85 1.67 -11.33 0.41
CA ILE A 85 2.55 -12.36 0.96
C ILE A 85 2.76 -12.14 2.47
N LEU A 86 2.87 -10.87 2.88
CA LEU A 86 2.98 -10.48 4.29
C LEU A 86 1.69 -10.76 5.08
N ASP A 87 0.51 -10.60 4.47
CA ASP A 87 -0.79 -10.95 5.08
C ASP A 87 -0.92 -12.46 5.32
N PHE A 88 -0.36 -13.30 4.43
CA PHE A 88 -0.32 -14.76 4.62
C PHE A 88 0.63 -15.19 5.75
N THR A 89 1.81 -14.57 5.87
CA THR A 89 2.79 -14.97 6.90
C THR A 89 2.37 -14.52 8.31
N SER A 90 1.77 -13.34 8.43
CA SER A 90 1.34 -12.78 9.73
C SER A 90 0.15 -13.52 10.35
N LYS A 91 -0.72 -14.10 9.51
CA LYS A 91 -1.86 -14.93 9.97
C LYS A 91 -1.43 -16.29 10.53
N GLN A 92 -0.28 -16.82 10.11
CA GLN A 92 0.15 -18.18 10.46
C GLN A 92 1.01 -18.23 11.75
N SER A 93 1.73 -17.16 12.09
CA SER A 93 2.55 -17.09 13.31
C SER A 93 1.83 -16.53 14.53
N TYR A 94 0.71 -15.82 14.36
CA TYR A 94 0.06 -15.09 15.46
C TYR A 94 -1.18 -15.81 16.05
N SER A 95 -1.61 -16.94 15.48
CA SER A 95 -2.81 -17.65 15.94
C SER A 95 -2.58 -18.59 17.12
N GLN A 96 -1.33 -18.81 17.57
CA GLN A 96 -1.02 -19.88 18.53
C GLN A 96 -0.51 -19.42 19.91
N HIS A 97 -0.11 -18.16 20.12
CA HIS A 97 0.53 -17.74 21.39
C HIS A 97 0.15 -16.34 21.92
N MET A 98 -1.04 -15.82 21.61
CA MET A 98 -1.60 -14.67 22.33
C MET A 98 -2.88 -15.09 23.06
N PRO A 99 -3.00 -14.87 24.38
CA PRO A 99 -4.29 -14.98 25.05
C PRO A 99 -5.20 -13.91 24.44
N SER A 100 -6.17 -14.37 23.65
CA SER A 100 -7.28 -13.59 23.11
C SER A 100 -8.20 -13.16 24.25
N TYR A 101 -7.77 -12.23 25.11
CA TYR A 101 -8.62 -11.65 26.14
C TYR A 101 -8.21 -10.20 26.46
N GLY A 102 -8.69 -9.28 25.62
CA GLY A 102 -8.78 -7.86 25.94
C GLY A 102 -10.24 -7.44 25.79
N ASN A 103 -11.03 -7.63 26.84
CA ASN A 103 -12.43 -7.18 26.86
C ASN A 103 -12.46 -5.66 27.05
N THR A 104 -13.03 -4.95 26.08
CA THR A 104 -13.61 -3.62 26.33
C THR A 104 -15.11 -3.79 26.63
N VAL A 105 -15.70 -2.83 27.34
CA VAL A 105 -17.05 -2.84 27.95
C VAL A 105 -18.23 -3.13 26.99
N SER A 106 -17.99 -3.36 25.69
CA SER A 106 -19.03 -3.69 24.70
C SER A 106 -18.70 -4.92 23.85
N GLY A 107 -18.11 -5.97 24.44
CA GLY A 107 -18.26 -7.37 23.98
C GLY A 107 -17.89 -7.72 22.54
N LYS A 108 -17.13 -6.89 21.83
CA LYS A 108 -16.65 -7.19 20.46
C LYS A 108 -15.15 -7.37 20.44
N SER A 109 -14.73 -8.60 20.13
CA SER A 109 -13.34 -8.97 19.86
C SER A 109 -12.88 -8.32 18.56
N TYR A 110 -11.88 -7.44 18.63
CA TYR A 110 -11.15 -6.96 17.46
C TYR A 110 -9.78 -7.64 17.39
N SER A 111 -9.43 -8.13 16.20
CA SER A 111 -8.06 -8.56 15.89
C SER A 111 -7.26 -7.31 15.53
N VAL A 112 -6.07 -7.15 16.13
CA VAL A 112 -5.12 -6.06 15.81
C VAL A 112 -4.72 -6.01 14.33
N LEU A 113 -4.99 -7.07 13.56
CA LEU A 113 -4.79 -7.11 12.11
C LEU A 113 -5.81 -6.27 11.32
N ASP A 114 -6.94 -5.90 11.92
CA ASP A 114 -7.99 -5.09 11.28
C ASP A 114 -7.58 -3.60 11.14
N MET A 115 -6.49 -3.20 11.80
CA MET A 115 -5.96 -1.83 11.76
C MET A 115 -4.92 -1.59 10.66
N LEU A 116 -4.32 -2.66 10.08
CA LEU A 116 -3.24 -2.54 9.07
C LEU A 116 -3.68 -2.77 7.62
N LYS A 117 -4.96 -3.05 7.36
CA LYS A 117 -5.44 -3.25 5.98
C LYS A 117 -5.77 -1.90 5.32
N PRO A 118 -5.28 -1.61 4.09
CA PRO A 118 -5.83 -0.52 3.30
C PRO A 118 -7.27 -0.88 2.97
N THR A 119 -8.21 -0.06 3.42
CA THR A 119 -9.64 -0.22 3.16
C THR A 119 -9.93 -0.12 1.66
N THR A 120 -9.92 -1.24 0.95
CA THR A 120 -10.87 -1.44 -0.15
C THR A 120 -12.24 -1.75 0.48
N PRO A 121 -13.35 -1.24 -0.09
CA PRO A 121 -14.67 -1.51 0.46
C PRO A 121 -15.00 -2.99 0.22
N VAL A 122 -14.72 -3.83 1.21
CA VAL A 122 -15.36 -5.13 1.30
C VAL A 122 -16.80 -4.84 1.68
N GLU A 123 -17.72 -5.04 0.73
CA GLU A 123 -19.11 -5.33 1.05
C GLU A 123 -19.12 -6.58 1.93
N GLN A 124 -19.07 -6.36 3.24
CA GLN A 124 -19.26 -7.42 4.20
C GLN A 124 -20.76 -7.74 4.19
N VAL A 125 -21.10 -8.78 3.44
CA VAL A 125 -22.34 -9.55 3.55
C VAL A 125 -22.43 -10.02 5.01
N GLY A 126 -23.11 -9.22 5.82
CA GLY A 126 -23.47 -9.56 7.19
C GLY A 126 -24.78 -10.34 7.15
N GLY A 127 -24.68 -11.66 7.34
CA GLY A 127 -25.81 -12.46 7.76
C GLY A 127 -26.24 -12.08 9.19
N GLY A 128 -27.55 -12.04 9.40
CA GLY A 128 -28.16 -12.17 10.73
C GLY A 128 -28.60 -10.87 11.41
N GLY A 129 -29.84 -10.47 11.08
CA GLY A 129 -30.84 -10.04 12.08
C GLY A 129 -30.71 -8.65 12.71
N GLY A 130 -31.63 -7.76 12.34
CA GLY A 130 -31.98 -6.59 13.15
C GLY A 130 -32.10 -5.31 12.33
N ALA A 131 -33.33 -4.90 12.03
CA ALA A 131 -33.66 -3.61 11.46
C ALA A 131 -33.27 -2.48 12.43
N GLY A 132 -32.04 -2.00 12.31
CA GLY A 132 -31.52 -0.85 13.04
C GLY A 132 -30.93 0.14 12.06
N LYS A 133 -31.54 1.32 11.95
CA LYS A 133 -31.12 2.42 11.09
C LYS A 133 -29.61 2.66 11.24
N LYS A 134 -28.83 2.35 10.20
CA LYS A 134 -27.38 2.61 10.16
C LYS A 134 -27.18 4.11 10.24
N ALA A 135 -26.69 4.61 11.38
CA ALA A 135 -26.31 6.01 11.52
C ALA A 135 -25.20 6.31 10.51
N THR A 136 -25.55 7.02 9.44
CA THR A 136 -24.59 7.55 8.48
C THR A 136 -23.73 8.58 9.19
N LYS A 137 -22.43 8.29 9.34
CA LYS A 137 -21.48 9.31 9.84
C LYS A 137 -21.59 10.54 8.94
N ARG A 138 -21.85 11.70 9.55
CA ARG A 138 -21.98 13.00 8.87
C ARG A 138 -20.67 13.47 8.21
N SER A 139 -19.54 12.90 8.65
CA SER A 139 -18.20 13.22 8.17
C SER A 139 -17.65 12.13 7.23
N VAL A 140 -17.12 12.55 6.08
CA VAL A 140 -16.32 11.68 5.20
C VAL A 140 -14.91 11.48 5.78
N SER A 141 -14.36 10.27 5.66
CA SER A 141 -13.01 9.97 6.18
C SER A 141 -11.92 10.69 5.39
N GLU A 142 -10.79 11.02 6.03
CA GLU A 142 -9.66 11.72 5.40
C GLU A 142 -9.12 10.99 4.15
N THR A 143 -9.06 9.66 4.19
CA THR A 143 -8.68 8.85 3.02
C THR A 143 -9.66 9.01 1.87
N LYS A 144 -10.96 9.08 2.17
CA LYS A 144 -11.99 9.32 1.16
C LYS A 144 -11.88 10.71 0.55
N LYS A 145 -11.57 11.73 1.36
CA LYS A 145 -11.32 13.09 0.89
C LYS A 145 -10.13 13.15 -0.07
N LYS A 146 -9.05 12.43 0.23
CA LYS A 146 -7.87 12.31 -0.64
C LYS A 146 -8.20 11.60 -1.95
N TYR A 147 -9.00 10.54 -1.88
CA TYR A 147 -9.44 9.81 -3.07
C TYR A 147 -10.24 10.71 -4.03
N VAL A 148 -11.24 11.46 -3.52
CA VAL A 148 -12.07 12.37 -4.33
C VAL A 148 -11.23 13.48 -4.98
N ALA A 149 -10.27 14.07 -4.26
CA ALA A 149 -9.37 15.07 -4.85
C ALA A 149 -8.47 14.46 -5.93
N SER A 150 -7.94 13.25 -5.69
CA SER A 150 -7.10 12.56 -6.69
C SER A 150 -7.87 12.19 -7.96
N SER A 151 -9.13 11.76 -7.84
CA SER A 151 -9.99 11.45 -8.99
C SER A 151 -10.34 12.69 -9.81
N GLN A 152 -10.29 13.87 -9.20
CA GLN A 152 -10.46 15.17 -9.87
C GLN A 152 -9.13 15.74 -10.38
N ASN A 153 -8.05 14.95 -10.44
CA ASN A 153 -6.70 15.39 -10.83
C ASN A 153 -6.21 16.59 -10.00
N TRP A 154 -6.57 16.65 -8.71
CA TRP A 154 -6.27 17.79 -7.84
C TRP A 154 -6.77 19.12 -8.40
N LYS A 155 -7.89 19.11 -9.13
CA LYS A 155 -8.58 20.32 -9.60
C LYS A 155 -9.92 20.50 -8.91
N CYS A 156 -10.26 21.75 -8.65
CA CYS A 156 -11.55 22.14 -8.10
C CYS A 156 -12.67 21.70 -9.03
N GLY A 157 -13.71 21.05 -8.47
CA GLY A 157 -14.85 20.57 -9.25
C GLY A 157 -15.70 21.68 -9.88
N ASP A 158 -15.46 22.93 -9.48
CA ASP A 158 -16.20 24.11 -9.92
C ASP A 158 -15.32 25.04 -10.77
N CYS A 159 -14.34 25.73 -10.18
CA CYS A 159 -13.46 26.65 -10.92
C CYS A 159 -12.35 25.99 -11.74
N GLN A 160 -12.15 24.67 -11.64
CA GLN A 160 -11.09 23.91 -12.35
C GLN A 160 -9.64 24.30 -12.03
N GLU A 161 -9.40 25.20 -11.08
CA GLU A 161 -8.07 25.54 -10.59
C GLU A 161 -7.48 24.42 -9.72
N GLN A 162 -6.15 24.42 -9.58
CA GLN A 162 -5.47 23.44 -8.74
C GLN A 162 -5.85 23.59 -7.26
N LEU A 163 -6.24 22.49 -6.64
CA LEU A 163 -6.59 22.43 -5.22
C LEU A 163 -5.34 22.63 -4.36
N SER A 164 -5.44 23.55 -3.41
CA SER A 164 -4.43 23.74 -2.36
C SER A 164 -4.53 22.65 -1.29
N ALA A 165 -3.58 22.61 -0.36
CA ALA A 165 -3.59 21.67 0.77
C ALA A 165 -4.81 21.84 1.71
N TRP A 166 -5.51 22.98 1.63
CA TRP A 166 -6.66 23.33 2.45
C TRP A 166 -7.99 23.19 1.70
N TYR A 167 -8.04 22.31 0.71
CA TYR A 167 -9.27 22.00 0.01
C TYR A 167 -10.30 21.32 0.93
N GLU A 168 -11.56 21.45 0.56
CA GLU A 168 -12.68 20.88 1.30
C GLU A 168 -13.45 19.91 0.38
N VAL A 169 -14.00 18.84 0.94
CA VAL A 169 -14.81 17.87 0.20
C VAL A 169 -16.22 17.93 0.73
N ASP A 170 -17.14 18.15 -0.19
CA ASP A 170 -18.55 18.40 0.09
C ASP A 170 -19.44 17.53 -0.78
N HIS A 171 -20.70 17.37 -0.39
CA HIS A 171 -21.67 16.56 -1.12
C HIS A 171 -22.26 17.33 -2.29
N LYS A 172 -22.29 16.78 -3.52
CA LYS A 172 -22.93 17.44 -4.67
C LYS A 172 -24.40 17.73 -4.40
N ILE A 173 -25.09 16.77 -3.78
CA ILE A 173 -26.43 16.89 -3.22
C ILE A 173 -26.30 16.71 -1.71
N ARG A 174 -26.73 17.69 -0.92
CA ARG A 174 -26.67 17.61 0.55
C ARG A 174 -27.47 16.42 1.07
N LEU A 175 -27.04 15.88 2.22
CA LEU A 175 -27.74 14.79 2.91
C LEU A 175 -29.20 15.15 3.27
N GLU A 176 -29.48 16.43 3.55
CA GLU A 176 -30.84 16.92 3.85
C GLU A 176 -31.79 16.89 2.64
N TYR A 177 -31.24 17.00 1.42
CA TYR A 177 -31.98 16.92 0.17
C TYR A 177 -31.95 15.52 -0.46
N GLY A 178 -31.71 14.48 0.35
CA GLY A 178 -31.66 13.08 -0.11
C GLY A 178 -30.32 12.65 -0.70
N GLY A 179 -29.25 13.43 -0.48
CA GLY A 179 -27.90 13.07 -0.89
C GLY A 179 -27.37 11.80 -0.21
N SER A 180 -26.50 11.07 -0.91
CA SER A 180 -25.82 9.89 -0.38
C SER A 180 -24.40 10.21 0.08
N ASN A 181 -23.82 9.37 0.92
CA ASN A 181 -22.41 9.44 1.29
C ASN A 181 -21.48 8.75 0.28
N ASN A 182 -21.96 8.41 -0.90
CA ASN A 182 -21.20 7.65 -1.89
C ASN A 182 -20.23 8.56 -2.65
N LEU A 183 -19.22 7.96 -3.30
CA LEU A 183 -18.14 8.72 -3.96
C LEU A 183 -18.64 9.59 -5.13
N ASP A 184 -19.67 9.12 -5.83
CA ASP A 184 -20.37 9.81 -6.91
C ASP A 184 -21.01 11.12 -6.46
N ASN A 185 -21.46 11.20 -5.20
CA ASN A 185 -22.07 12.38 -4.61
C ASN A 185 -21.06 13.26 -3.84
N LEU A 186 -19.75 13.04 -3.97
CA LEU A 186 -18.73 13.89 -3.36
C LEU A 186 -17.97 14.70 -4.41
N VAL A 187 -17.58 15.91 -4.04
CA VAL A 187 -16.78 16.80 -4.88
C VAL A 187 -15.75 17.55 -4.03
N ALA A 188 -14.51 17.63 -4.50
CA ALA A 188 -13.48 18.45 -3.89
C ALA A 188 -13.52 19.88 -4.46
N LEU A 189 -13.55 20.87 -3.57
CA LEU A 189 -13.68 22.29 -3.89
C LEU A 189 -12.56 23.09 -3.21
N CYS A 190 -12.14 24.20 -3.83
CA CYS A 190 -11.33 25.19 -3.14
C CYS A 190 -12.20 25.93 -2.11
N ARG A 191 -11.56 26.60 -1.14
CA ARG A 191 -12.27 27.27 -0.04
C ARG A 191 -13.26 28.34 -0.53
N GLU A 192 -12.94 29.02 -1.62
CA GLU A 192 -13.80 30.04 -2.22
C GLU A 192 -15.05 29.42 -2.83
N CYS A 193 -14.89 28.40 -3.70
CA CYS A 193 -16.02 27.70 -4.31
C CYS A 193 -16.89 27.00 -3.26
N HIS A 194 -16.28 26.41 -2.23
CA HIS A 194 -17.02 25.79 -1.13
C HIS A 194 -17.80 26.82 -0.30
N GLY A 195 -17.17 27.95 0.04
CA GLY A 195 -17.83 29.05 0.75
C GLY A 195 -19.01 29.60 -0.05
N ARG A 196 -18.80 29.87 -1.36
CA ARG A 196 -19.84 30.34 -2.28
C ARG A 196 -21.03 29.37 -2.33
N LYS A 197 -20.76 28.07 -2.45
CA LYS A 197 -21.80 27.03 -2.46
C LYS A 197 -22.59 27.03 -1.13
N THR A 198 -21.89 27.06 0.00
CA THR A 198 -22.50 27.09 1.33
C THR A 198 -23.41 28.30 1.50
N THR A 199 -22.97 29.49 1.05
CA THR A 199 -23.77 30.71 1.08
C THR A 199 -25.01 30.59 0.22
N ILE A 200 -24.90 30.11 -1.03
CA ILE A 200 -26.04 29.96 -1.95
C ILE A 200 -27.08 28.97 -1.40
N GLU A 201 -26.63 27.86 -0.81
CA GLU A 201 -27.52 26.82 -0.28
C GLU A 201 -28.21 27.19 1.05
N ASN A 202 -27.74 28.25 1.72
CA ASN A 202 -28.30 28.74 2.98
C ASN A 202 -29.02 30.09 2.83
N LEU A 203 -29.11 30.63 1.60
CA LEU A 203 -29.96 31.77 1.25
C LEU A 203 -31.40 31.29 1.00
#